data_AF-A0A927MJZ9-F1
#
_entry.id   AF-A0A927MJZ9-F1
#
_cell.length_a   1.000
_cell.length_b   1.000
_cell.length_c   1.000
_cell.angle_alpha   90.00
_cell.angle_beta   90.00
_cell.angle_gamma   90.00
#
_symmetry.space_group_name_H-M   'P 1'
#
loop_
_entity.id
_entity.type
_entity.pdbx_description
1 polymer ?
#
loop_
_entity_poly.entity_id
_entity_poly.type
_entity_poly.pdbx_seq_one_letter_code
_entity_poly.pdbx_strand_id
1 'polypeptide(L)'
;MNEDQRLTRLEKEWQNRFDCFTTPQPSTRQSFDLLNKIKEDHAVKPLDMREELENQQQIQSARSRFFHLFLSQWNYYGSHSWLYTGILMLFLSLTIGGNTENVINAYIEWVRWGTLVVIFGIAYAFRTKDEGNCIIETLSYYPLHYQLFARFIIVMGVQVLITIPLSFYVFASVSAIMLLFSSLLVMFFFGVVGFISTFWFGQNIGLIITLTVWLLQLLGKGKGGIFYLFQVPTSHTFVYMHGMVFILSLLLASSALLKVRMRRVAA
;
A
#
# COMPACT_ATOMS: atom_id res chain seq x y z
N MET A 1 58.07 -22.15 -14.96
CA MET A 1 56.86 -22.59 -15.70
C MET A 1 55.93 -21.39 -15.74
N ASN A 2 55.58 -20.89 -16.93
CA ASN A 2 54.82 -19.64 -17.04
C ASN A 2 53.38 -19.86 -16.53
N GLU A 3 52.78 -18.84 -15.92
CA GLU A 3 51.46 -18.95 -15.29
C GLU A 3 50.37 -19.37 -16.29
N ASP A 4 50.48 -18.89 -17.53
CA ASP A 4 49.62 -19.27 -18.64
C ASP A 4 49.71 -20.77 -18.96
N GLN A 5 50.92 -21.36 -18.95
CA GLN A 5 51.11 -22.79 -19.22
C GLN A 5 50.50 -23.66 -18.12
N ARG A 6 50.47 -23.15 -16.87
CA ARG A 6 49.84 -23.84 -15.75
C ARG A 6 48.31 -23.77 -15.85
N LEU A 7 47.76 -22.63 -16.26
CA LEU A 7 46.32 -22.44 -16.47
C LEU A 7 45.80 -23.31 -17.62
N THR A 8 46.47 -23.34 -18.77
CA THR A 8 46.06 -24.19 -19.91
C THR A 8 46.12 -25.68 -19.56
N ARG A 9 47.09 -26.09 -18.74
CA ARG A 9 47.19 -27.47 -18.28
C ARG A 9 46.05 -27.83 -17.33
N LEU A 10 45.71 -26.94 -16.39
CA LEU A 10 44.57 -27.12 -15.48
C LEU A 10 43.26 -27.17 -16.25
N GLU A 11 43.03 -26.26 -17.20
CA GLU A 11 41.82 -26.24 -18.03
C GLU A 11 41.63 -27.58 -18.76
N LYS A 12 42.69 -28.12 -19.38
CA LYS A 12 42.65 -29.43 -20.05
C LYS A 12 42.39 -30.59 -19.08
N GLU A 13 42.95 -30.53 -17.87
CA GLU A 13 42.76 -31.56 -16.83
C GLU A 13 41.33 -31.56 -16.29
N TRP A 14 40.73 -30.37 -16.16
CA TRP A 14 39.36 -30.20 -15.69
C TRP A 14 38.33 -30.51 -16.78
N GLN A 15 38.60 -30.14 -18.04
CA GLN A 15 37.73 -30.43 -19.17
C GLN A 15 37.53 -31.94 -19.38
N ASN A 16 38.62 -32.72 -19.34
CA ASN A 16 38.55 -34.19 -19.40
C ASN A 16 37.79 -34.81 -18.21
N ARG A 17 37.79 -34.15 -17.04
CA ARG A 17 37.02 -34.62 -15.88
C ARG A 17 35.54 -34.26 -16.00
N PHE A 18 35.21 -33.10 -16.56
CA PHE A 18 33.83 -32.67 -16.77
C PHE A 18 33.14 -33.38 -17.92
N ASP A 19 33.86 -33.79 -18.96
CA ASP A 19 33.29 -34.58 -20.07
C ASP A 19 32.73 -35.94 -19.59
N CYS A 20 33.23 -36.46 -18.46
CA CYS A 20 32.68 -37.65 -17.79
C CYS A 20 31.39 -37.39 -16.98
N PHE A 21 31.09 -36.12 -16.65
CA PHE A 21 29.92 -35.73 -15.85
C PHE A 21 28.87 -34.92 -16.63
N THR A 22 29.20 -34.43 -17.82
CA THR A 22 28.21 -33.91 -18.76
C THR A 22 27.52 -35.10 -19.40
N THR A 23 26.28 -35.35 -18.99
CA THR A 23 25.36 -36.26 -19.67
C THR A 23 25.44 -36.02 -21.18
N PRO A 24 25.52 -37.08 -22.00
CA PRO A 24 25.56 -36.92 -23.46
C PRO A 24 24.39 -36.04 -23.89
N GLN A 25 24.66 -35.06 -24.77
CA GLN A 25 23.61 -34.19 -25.27
C GLN A 25 22.49 -35.08 -25.82
N PRO A 26 21.25 -34.95 -25.29
CA PRO A 26 20.17 -35.81 -25.71
C PRO A 26 19.97 -35.62 -27.22
N SER A 27 19.91 -36.73 -27.95
CA SER A 27 19.55 -36.68 -29.36
C SER A 27 18.18 -36.01 -29.51
N THR A 28 17.94 -35.34 -30.63
CA THR A 28 16.66 -34.67 -30.92
C THR A 28 15.47 -35.60 -30.67
N ARG A 29 15.64 -36.91 -30.97
CA ARG A 29 14.63 -37.95 -30.74
C ARG A 29 14.38 -38.21 -29.25
N GLN A 30 15.42 -38.26 -28.42
CA GLN A 30 15.29 -38.37 -26.96
C GLN A 30 14.66 -37.12 -26.36
N SER A 31 14.97 -35.93 -26.86
CA SER A 31 14.32 -34.68 -26.45
C SER A 31 12.83 -34.68 -26.79
N PHE A 32 12.44 -35.17 -27.98
CA PHE A 32 11.03 -35.29 -28.37
C PHE A 32 10.30 -36.37 -27.56
N ASP A 33 10.94 -37.51 -27.28
CA ASP A 33 10.36 -38.54 -26.41
C ASP A 33 10.21 -38.05 -24.96
N LEU A 34 11.15 -37.26 -24.45
CA LEU A 34 11.03 -36.59 -23.14
C LEU A 34 9.90 -35.55 -23.15
N LEU A 35 9.80 -34.74 -24.21
CA LEU A 35 8.72 -33.76 -24.38
C LEU A 35 7.35 -34.42 -24.47
N ASN A 36 7.25 -35.55 -25.17
CA ASN A 36 6.00 -36.31 -25.28
C ASN A 36 5.67 -37.01 -23.97
N LYS A 37 6.64 -37.61 -23.27
CA LYS A 37 6.43 -38.17 -21.93
C LYS A 37 6.02 -37.10 -20.92
N ILE A 38 6.65 -35.91 -20.94
CA ILE A 38 6.25 -34.77 -20.10
C ILE A 38 4.85 -34.29 -20.48
N LYS A 39 4.50 -34.23 -21.76
CA LYS A 39 3.13 -33.88 -22.20
C LYS A 39 2.09 -34.92 -21.83
N GLU A 40 2.44 -36.20 -21.83
CA GLU A 40 1.56 -37.31 -21.43
C GLU A 40 1.36 -37.35 -19.91
N ASP A 41 2.43 -37.14 -19.11
CA ASP A 41 2.34 -37.00 -17.64
C ASP A 41 1.73 -35.67 -17.20
N HIS A 42 1.81 -34.61 -18.02
CA HIS A 42 1.20 -33.30 -17.77
C HIS A 42 -0.10 -33.08 -18.58
N ALA A 43 -0.79 -34.16 -18.96
CA ALA A 43 -2.22 -34.10 -19.24
C ALA A 43 -3.06 -33.76 -17.99
N VAL A 44 -2.42 -33.72 -16.81
CA VAL A 44 -2.92 -32.97 -15.66
C VAL A 44 -2.71 -31.49 -15.96
N LYS A 45 -3.79 -30.79 -16.32
CA LYS A 45 -3.85 -29.32 -16.34
C LYS A 45 -3.03 -28.78 -15.16
N PRO A 46 -2.19 -27.74 -15.33
CA PRO A 46 -1.50 -27.16 -14.18
C PRO A 46 -2.55 -26.94 -13.10
N LEU A 47 -2.34 -27.61 -11.97
CA LEU A 47 -3.28 -27.56 -10.86
C LEU A 47 -3.44 -26.08 -10.55
N ASP A 48 -4.63 -25.52 -10.80
CA ASP A 48 -4.86 -24.10 -10.56
C ASP A 48 -4.91 -23.95 -9.04
N MET A 49 -3.71 -23.81 -8.44
CA MET A 49 -3.54 -23.66 -7.00
C MET A 49 -4.45 -22.56 -6.48
N ARG A 50 -4.78 -21.56 -7.30
CA ARG A 50 -5.72 -20.52 -6.94
C ARG A 50 -7.13 -21.04 -6.68
N GLU A 51 -7.65 -21.93 -7.52
CA GLU A 51 -9.00 -22.48 -7.42
C GLU A 51 -9.13 -23.42 -6.20
N GLU A 52 -8.08 -24.20 -5.92
CA GLU A 52 -8.03 -25.05 -4.73
C GLU A 52 -7.92 -24.23 -3.43
N LEU A 53 -7.14 -23.14 -3.46
CA LEU A 53 -7.02 -22.22 -2.33
C LEU A 53 -8.30 -21.39 -2.09
N GLU A 54 -9.01 -21.00 -3.16
CA GLU A 54 -10.32 -20.35 -3.07
C GLU A 54 -11.37 -21.29 -2.46
N ASN A 55 -11.35 -22.57 -2.83
CA ASN A 55 -12.22 -23.60 -2.24
C ASN A 55 -11.93 -23.85 -0.76
N GLN A 56 -10.65 -23.93 -0.37
CA GLN A 56 -10.26 -24.05 1.04
C GLN A 56 -10.68 -22.83 1.87
N GLN A 57 -10.74 -21.64 1.28
CA GLN A 57 -11.24 -20.43 1.95
C GLN A 57 -12.75 -20.41 2.15
N GLN A 58 -13.53 -20.93 1.20
CA GLN A 58 -14.99 -20.98 1.34
C GLN A 58 -15.41 -21.80 2.56
N ILE A 59 -14.59 -22.77 2.95
CA ILE A 59 -14.78 -23.62 4.15
C ILE A 59 -14.51 -22.84 5.45
N GLN A 60 -13.70 -21.79 5.43
CA GLN A 60 -13.40 -20.97 6.62
C GLN A 60 -14.51 -19.94 6.92
N SER A 61 -14.74 -19.71 8.22
CA SER A 61 -15.67 -18.67 8.69
C SER A 61 -15.24 -17.27 8.23
N ALA A 62 -16.21 -16.41 7.93
CA ALA A 62 -15.97 -15.05 7.44
C ALA A 62 -15.05 -14.22 8.36
N ARG A 63 -15.17 -14.42 9.69
CA ARG A 63 -14.33 -13.76 10.69
C ARG A 63 -12.87 -14.20 10.62
N SER A 64 -12.63 -15.52 10.53
CA SER A 64 -11.27 -16.08 10.39
C SER A 64 -10.64 -15.60 9.09
N ARG A 65 -11.41 -15.63 7.99
CA ARG A 65 -10.97 -15.15 6.68
C ARG A 65 -10.53 -13.69 6.70
N PHE A 66 -11.31 -12.83 7.37
CA PHE A 66 -10.97 -11.42 7.55
C PHE A 66 -9.71 -11.24 8.41
N PHE A 67 -9.62 -11.95 9.54
CA PHE A 67 -8.46 -11.86 10.43
C PHE A 67 -7.16 -12.30 9.73
N HIS A 68 -7.18 -13.42 9.01
CA HIS A 68 -6.01 -13.91 8.27
C HIS A 68 -5.61 -12.95 7.14
N LEU A 69 -6.59 -12.33 6.45
CA LEU A 69 -6.30 -11.29 5.47
C LEU A 69 -5.53 -10.13 6.12
N PHE A 70 -6.02 -9.59 7.24
CA PHE A 70 -5.34 -8.49 7.94
C PHE A 70 -3.96 -8.88 8.46
N LEU A 71 -3.83 -10.06 9.06
CA LEU A 71 -2.55 -10.55 9.58
C LEU A 71 -1.53 -10.73 8.46
N SER A 72 -1.95 -11.25 7.30
CA SER A 72 -1.08 -11.41 6.13
C SER A 72 -0.53 -10.07 5.63
N GLN A 73 -1.39 -9.03 5.59
CA GLN A 73 -0.96 -7.71 5.17
C GLN A 73 -0.08 -7.04 6.23
N TRP A 74 -0.40 -7.20 7.52
CA TRP A 74 0.42 -6.65 8.61
C TRP A 74 1.85 -7.17 8.59
N ASN A 75 2.02 -8.49 8.46
CA ASN A 75 3.33 -9.13 8.44
C ASN A 75 4.17 -8.73 7.22
N TYR A 76 3.51 -8.43 6.10
CA TYR A 76 4.20 -8.05 4.86
C TYR A 76 4.92 -6.69 4.95
N TYR A 77 4.27 -5.67 5.53
CA TYR A 77 4.90 -4.34 5.63
C TYR A 77 5.96 -4.26 6.74
N GLY A 78 5.97 -5.23 7.65
CA GLY A 78 6.85 -5.26 8.80
C GLY A 78 6.47 -4.22 9.86
N SER A 79 6.72 -4.53 11.13
CA SER A 79 6.48 -3.60 12.24
C SER A 79 7.33 -2.33 12.16
N HIS A 80 8.50 -2.40 11.51
CA HIS A 80 9.46 -1.30 11.44
C HIS A 80 8.96 -0.09 10.65
N SER A 81 8.27 -0.27 9.52
CA SER A 81 7.77 0.89 8.74
C SER A 81 6.72 1.68 9.50
N TRP A 82 5.85 0.98 10.24
CA TRP A 82 4.84 1.60 11.09
C TRP A 82 5.48 2.32 12.27
N LEU A 83 6.53 1.73 12.85
CA LEU A 83 7.31 2.35 13.91
C LEU A 83 7.99 3.63 13.43
N TYR A 84 8.60 3.65 12.24
CA TYR A 84 9.18 4.88 11.67
C TYR A 84 8.14 5.96 11.42
N THR A 85 6.95 5.58 10.95
CA THR A 85 5.82 6.52 10.79
C THR A 85 5.44 7.13 12.15
N GLY A 86 5.37 6.32 13.20
CA GLY A 86 5.12 6.79 14.57
C GLY A 86 6.20 7.73 15.09
N ILE A 87 7.49 7.40 14.88
CA ILE A 87 8.61 8.27 15.27
C ILE A 87 8.54 9.61 14.53
N LEU A 88 8.26 9.59 13.22
CA LEU A 88 8.13 10.80 12.42
C LEU A 88 6.98 11.68 12.93
N MET A 89 5.80 11.09 13.17
CA MET A 89 4.67 11.84 13.72
C MET A 89 4.95 12.39 15.11
N LEU A 90 5.63 11.63 15.97
CA LEU A 90 6.06 12.11 17.29
C LEU A 90 6.99 13.33 17.16
N PHE A 91 8.00 13.26 16.28
CA PHE A 91 8.91 14.37 16.04
C PHE A 91 8.18 15.62 15.52
N LEU A 92 7.21 15.43 14.61
CA LEU A 92 6.34 16.50 14.12
C LEU A 92 5.50 17.09 15.26
N SER A 93 4.89 16.27 16.12
CA SER A 93 4.13 16.74 17.28
C SER A 93 4.97 17.56 18.24
N LEU A 94 6.20 17.12 18.54
CA LEU A 94 7.13 17.85 19.40
C LEU A 94 7.54 19.17 18.77
N THR A 95 7.85 19.18 17.48
CA THR A 95 8.27 20.37 16.75
C THR A 95 7.15 21.40 16.64
N ILE A 96 5.92 20.96 16.35
CA ILE A 96 4.76 21.85 16.27
C ILE A 96 4.42 22.34 17.68
N GLY A 97 4.25 21.45 18.64
CA GLY A 97 3.91 21.80 20.03
C GLY A 97 4.93 22.73 20.70
N GLY A 98 6.22 22.61 20.37
CA GLY A 98 7.27 23.47 20.91
C GLY A 98 7.40 24.83 20.22
N ASN A 99 6.97 24.97 18.96
CA ASN A 99 7.21 26.18 18.16
C ASN A 99 5.96 27.03 17.88
N THR A 100 4.76 26.56 18.23
CA THR A 100 3.52 27.33 18.01
C THR A 100 2.90 27.76 19.33
N GLU A 101 2.96 29.06 19.61
CA GLU A 101 2.28 29.68 20.77
C GLU A 101 0.76 29.71 20.61
N ASN A 102 0.26 29.63 19.36
CA ASN A 102 -1.17 29.66 19.05
C ASN A 102 -1.68 28.28 18.63
N VAL A 103 -2.64 27.74 19.40
CA VAL A 103 -3.31 26.45 19.16
C VAL A 103 -3.91 26.33 17.76
N ILE A 104 -4.41 27.43 17.20
CA ILE A 104 -4.98 27.44 15.84
C ILE A 104 -3.90 27.23 14.78
N ASN A 105 -2.74 27.86 14.94
CA ASN A 105 -1.61 27.66 14.03
C ASN A 105 -1.04 26.25 14.20
N ALA A 106 -0.94 25.76 15.45
CA ALA A 106 -0.55 24.38 15.76
C ALA A 106 -1.45 23.36 15.04
N TYR A 107 -2.77 23.58 15.09
CA TYR A 107 -3.76 22.77 14.40
C TYR A 107 -3.58 22.77 12.88
N ILE A 108 -3.42 23.95 12.28
CA ILE A 108 -3.26 24.04 10.83
C ILE A 108 -1.98 23.33 10.38
N GLU A 109 -0.86 23.51 11.08
CA GLU A 109 0.39 22.81 10.79
C GLU A 109 0.25 21.30 11.03
N TRP A 110 -0.43 20.88 12.10
CA TRP A 110 -0.71 19.48 12.39
C TRP A 110 -1.46 18.80 11.26
N VAL A 111 -2.54 19.42 10.77
CA VAL A 111 -3.32 18.86 9.67
C VAL A 111 -2.51 18.81 8.37
N ARG A 112 -1.69 19.83 8.07
CA ARG A 112 -0.83 19.84 6.88
C ARG A 112 0.19 18.71 6.89
N TRP A 113 0.96 18.59 7.96
CA TRP A 113 2.01 17.58 8.06
C TRP A 113 1.44 16.18 8.26
N GLY A 114 0.39 16.04 9.07
CA GLY A 114 -0.29 14.76 9.27
C GLY A 114 -0.91 14.22 7.98
N THR A 115 -1.58 15.06 7.19
CA THR A 115 -2.11 14.64 5.87
C THR A 115 -1.00 14.24 4.91
N LEU A 116 0.15 14.94 4.93
CA LEU A 116 1.31 14.56 4.12
C LEU A 116 1.88 13.19 4.52
N VAL A 117 1.97 12.92 5.83
CA VAL A 117 2.36 11.59 6.34
C VAL A 117 1.39 10.51 5.88
N VAL A 118 0.08 10.77 5.88
CA VAL A 118 -0.91 9.83 5.32
C VAL A 118 -0.65 9.57 3.83
N ILE A 119 -0.41 10.62 3.03
CA ILE A 119 -0.12 10.48 1.59
C ILE A 119 1.12 9.59 1.38
N PHE A 120 2.19 9.82 2.12
CA PHE A 120 3.39 8.98 2.05
C PHE A 120 3.15 7.55 2.57
N GLY A 121 2.35 7.38 3.62
CA GLY A 121 1.94 6.07 4.13
C GLY A 121 1.17 5.26 3.09
N ILE A 122 0.26 5.90 2.35
CA ILE A 122 -0.42 5.29 1.20
C ILE A 122 0.58 5.01 0.07
N ALA A 123 1.44 5.97 -0.28
CA ALA A 123 2.44 5.75 -1.32
C ALA A 123 3.33 4.54 -1.03
N TYR A 124 3.77 4.39 0.22
CA TYR A 124 4.57 3.27 0.70
C TYR A 124 3.77 1.96 0.68
N ALA A 125 2.57 1.96 1.25
CA ALA A 125 1.72 0.76 1.30
C ALA A 125 1.37 0.26 -0.10
N PHE A 126 1.24 1.15 -1.08
CA PHE A 126 0.81 0.80 -2.43
C PHE A 126 1.95 0.77 -3.45
N ARG A 127 3.20 0.50 -3.02
CA ARG A 127 4.34 0.46 -3.94
C ARG A 127 4.11 -0.46 -5.15
N THR A 128 4.11 0.10 -6.34
CA THR A 128 4.05 -0.67 -7.59
C THR A 128 5.41 -1.32 -7.83
N LYS A 129 5.40 -2.63 -8.09
CA LYS A 129 6.56 -3.42 -8.51
C LYS A 129 7.69 -3.51 -7.48
N ASP A 130 7.37 -4.06 -6.32
CA ASP A 130 8.38 -4.86 -5.65
C ASP A 130 8.07 -6.33 -5.93
N GLU A 131 9.09 -7.18 -6.03
CA GLU A 131 8.95 -8.62 -6.31
C GLU A 131 7.92 -9.25 -5.37
N GLY A 132 7.86 -8.77 -4.13
CA GLY A 132 6.85 -9.14 -3.13
C GLY A 132 5.39 -8.86 -3.51
N ASN A 133 5.07 -7.78 -4.24
CA ASN A 133 3.70 -7.53 -4.69
C ASN A 133 3.32 -8.43 -5.87
N CYS A 134 4.27 -8.77 -6.76
CA CYS A 134 4.04 -9.73 -7.83
C CYS A 134 3.86 -11.15 -7.24
N ILE A 135 4.68 -11.51 -6.25
CA ILE A 135 4.57 -12.77 -5.50
C ILE A 135 3.24 -12.82 -4.75
N ILE A 136 2.79 -11.73 -4.13
CA ILE A 136 1.46 -11.68 -3.52
C ILE A 136 0.37 -11.80 -4.61
N GLU A 137 0.44 -11.06 -5.71
CA GLU A 137 -0.55 -11.18 -6.78
C GLU A 137 -0.61 -12.59 -7.40
N THR A 138 0.52 -13.32 -7.40
CA THR A 138 0.66 -14.65 -8.01
C THR A 138 0.41 -15.81 -7.03
N LEU A 139 0.79 -15.67 -5.75
CA LEU A 139 0.74 -16.73 -4.72
C LEU A 139 -0.27 -16.46 -3.61
N SER A 140 -0.87 -15.28 -3.54
CA SER A 140 -1.77 -14.97 -2.43
C SER A 140 -3.15 -15.57 -2.61
N TYR A 141 -3.66 -16.08 -1.49
CA TYR A 141 -4.96 -16.69 -1.32
C TYR A 141 -6.15 -15.73 -1.50
N TYR A 142 -5.93 -14.41 -1.62
CA TYR A 142 -7.01 -13.42 -1.63
C TYR A 142 -7.00 -12.56 -2.89
N PRO A 143 -8.18 -12.24 -3.46
CA PRO A 143 -8.26 -11.29 -4.57
C PRO A 143 -7.58 -9.95 -4.25
N LEU A 144 -6.82 -9.44 -5.21
CA LEU A 144 -6.02 -8.21 -5.10
C LEU A 144 -6.81 -7.03 -4.50
N HIS A 145 -8.08 -6.86 -4.89
CA HIS A 145 -8.90 -5.77 -4.38
C HIS A 145 -9.17 -5.85 -2.87
N TYR A 146 -9.35 -7.06 -2.30
CA TYR A 146 -9.51 -7.23 -0.85
C TYR A 146 -8.23 -6.92 -0.10
N GLN A 147 -7.08 -7.27 -0.66
CA GLN A 147 -5.79 -6.95 -0.06
C GLN A 147 -5.49 -5.47 -0.10
N LEU A 148 -5.73 -4.81 -1.23
CA LEU A 148 -5.60 -3.36 -1.37
C LEU A 148 -6.51 -2.62 -0.39
N PHE A 149 -7.73 -3.12 -0.17
CA PHE A 149 -8.63 -2.55 0.82
C PHE A 149 -8.16 -2.80 2.27
N ALA A 150 -7.67 -4.01 2.58
CA ALA A 150 -7.09 -4.30 3.90
C ALA A 150 -5.86 -3.44 4.19
N ARG A 151 -4.99 -3.22 3.19
CA ARG A 151 -3.85 -2.30 3.26
C ARG A 151 -4.29 -0.88 3.60
N PHE A 152 -5.31 -0.38 2.90
CA PHE A 152 -5.88 0.94 3.19
C PHE A 152 -6.39 1.04 4.62
N ILE A 153 -7.15 0.04 5.10
CA ILE A 153 -7.66 0.02 6.48
C ILE A 153 -6.51 0.00 7.49
N ILE A 154 -5.46 -0.79 7.26
CA ILE A 154 -4.29 -0.84 8.14
C ILE A 154 -3.62 0.53 8.22
N VAL A 155 -3.34 1.17 7.06
CA VAL A 155 -2.76 2.51 7.03
C VAL A 155 -3.63 3.47 7.83
N MET A 156 -4.93 3.57 7.52
CA MET A 156 -5.81 4.50 8.23
C MET A 156 -5.93 4.18 9.72
N GLY A 157 -6.01 2.91 10.09
CA GLY A 157 -6.10 2.47 11.49
C GLY A 157 -4.85 2.85 12.28
N VAL A 158 -3.65 2.62 11.72
CA VAL A 158 -2.37 3.03 12.33
C VAL A 158 -2.31 4.55 12.47
N GLN A 159 -2.71 5.29 11.44
CA GLN A 159 -2.71 6.75 11.46
C GLN A 159 -3.66 7.29 12.54
N VAL A 160 -4.84 6.70 12.71
CA VAL A 160 -5.78 7.05 13.78
C VAL A 160 -5.18 6.76 15.16
N LEU A 161 -4.61 5.57 15.35
CA LEU A 161 -4.02 5.15 16.63
C LEU A 161 -2.86 6.06 17.06
N ILE A 162 -2.07 6.56 16.11
CA ILE A 162 -0.97 7.49 16.38
C ILE A 162 -1.47 8.92 16.55
N THR A 163 -2.40 9.36 15.70
CA THR A 163 -2.89 10.74 15.68
C THR A 163 -3.67 11.11 16.93
N ILE A 164 -4.50 10.20 17.46
CA ILE A 164 -5.30 10.47 18.66
C ILE A 164 -4.42 10.92 19.84
N PRO A 165 -3.49 10.11 20.37
CA PRO A 165 -2.69 10.49 21.53
C PRO A 165 -1.81 11.73 21.26
N LEU A 166 -1.23 11.83 20.06
CA LEU A 166 -0.36 12.94 19.70
C LEU A 166 -1.11 14.27 19.55
N SER A 167 -2.35 14.24 19.06
CA SER A 167 -3.16 15.45 18.92
C SER A 167 -3.54 16.06 20.29
N PHE A 168 -3.73 15.24 21.33
CA PHE A 168 -3.95 15.74 22.69
C PHE A 168 -2.73 16.50 23.22
N TYR A 169 -1.53 16.01 22.89
CA TYR A 169 -0.28 16.71 23.22
C TYR A 169 -0.18 18.06 22.50
N VAL A 170 -0.60 18.14 21.23
CA VAL A 170 -0.50 19.37 20.43
C VAL A 170 -1.59 20.40 20.81
N PHE A 171 -2.80 19.97 21.16
CA PHE A 171 -3.96 20.89 21.30
C PHE A 171 -4.35 21.22 22.75
N ALA A 172 -4.06 20.36 23.73
CA ALA A 172 -4.21 20.55 25.19
C ALA A 172 -5.35 21.48 25.69
N SER A 173 -6.57 21.43 25.10
CA SER A 173 -7.66 22.38 25.41
C SER A 173 -9.06 21.78 25.21
N VAL A 174 -10.10 22.44 25.74
CA VAL A 174 -11.51 21.98 25.69
C VAL A 174 -12.07 21.87 24.26
N SER A 175 -11.50 22.58 23.29
CA SER A 175 -11.80 22.45 21.86
C SER A 175 -11.03 21.32 21.15
N ALA A 176 -10.16 20.59 21.86
CA ALA A 176 -9.32 19.54 21.29
C ALA A 176 -10.12 18.40 20.65
N ILE A 177 -11.33 18.08 21.14
CA ILE A 177 -12.16 17.02 20.55
C ILE A 177 -12.63 17.41 19.14
N MET A 178 -13.05 18.67 18.95
CA MET A 178 -13.51 19.16 17.64
C MET A 178 -12.34 19.28 16.66
N LEU A 179 -11.18 19.75 17.13
CA LEU A 179 -9.95 19.82 16.35
C LEU A 179 -9.43 18.43 15.98
N LEU A 180 -9.46 17.48 16.91
CA LEU A 180 -9.14 16.07 16.68
C LEU A 180 -10.03 15.49 15.60
N PHE A 181 -11.36 15.55 15.77
CA PHE A 181 -12.29 14.98 14.80
C PHE A 181 -12.11 15.61 13.42
N SER A 182 -11.91 16.92 13.35
CA SER A 182 -11.59 17.61 12.10
C SER A 182 -10.32 17.08 11.46
N SER A 183 -9.25 16.96 12.23
CA SER A 183 -7.95 16.50 11.72
C SER A 183 -8.05 15.09 11.15
N LEU A 184 -8.80 14.20 11.82
CA LEU A 184 -9.04 12.83 11.35
C LEU A 184 -9.85 12.81 10.06
N LEU A 185 -10.86 13.67 9.91
CA LEU A 185 -11.64 13.76 8.67
C LEU A 185 -10.80 14.21 7.47
N VAL A 186 -9.95 15.24 7.67
CA VAL A 186 -9.08 15.73 6.58
C VAL A 186 -8.02 14.68 6.23
N MET A 187 -7.42 14.02 7.23
CA MET A 187 -6.51 12.89 7.00
C MET A 187 -7.20 11.72 6.27
N PHE A 188 -8.44 11.39 6.64
CA PHE A 188 -9.24 10.36 5.97
C PHE A 188 -9.53 10.72 4.51
N PHE A 189 -9.90 11.98 4.22
CA PHE A 189 -10.11 12.44 2.86
C PHE A 189 -8.86 12.24 1.99
N PHE A 190 -7.69 12.69 2.45
CA PHE A 190 -6.44 12.50 1.71
C PHE A 190 -6.04 11.03 1.59
N GLY A 191 -6.31 10.23 2.62
CA GLY A 191 -6.14 8.78 2.56
C GLY A 191 -7.00 8.14 1.47
N VAL A 192 -8.28 8.50 1.38
CA VAL A 192 -9.21 8.00 0.35
C VAL A 192 -8.81 8.47 -1.04
N VAL A 193 -8.50 9.76 -1.22
CA VAL A 193 -8.04 10.28 -2.52
C VAL A 193 -6.76 9.58 -2.96
N GLY A 194 -5.80 9.40 -2.03
CA GLY A 194 -4.58 8.63 -2.26
C GLY A 194 -4.85 7.20 -2.68
N PHE A 195 -5.70 6.50 -1.91
CA PHE A 195 -6.08 5.12 -2.17
C PHE A 195 -6.76 4.96 -3.53
N ILE A 196 -7.80 5.76 -3.80
CA ILE A 196 -8.57 5.68 -5.04
C ILE A 196 -7.72 6.07 -6.24
N SER A 197 -6.96 7.15 -6.17
CA SER A 197 -6.10 7.56 -7.28
C SER A 197 -5.05 6.49 -7.59
N THR A 198 -4.47 5.89 -6.55
CA THR A 198 -3.52 4.77 -6.70
C THR A 198 -4.19 3.51 -7.25
N PHE A 199 -5.38 3.18 -6.75
CA PHE A 199 -6.14 2.02 -7.19
C PHE A 199 -6.59 2.15 -8.65
N TRP A 200 -6.94 3.35 -9.10
CA TRP A 200 -7.42 3.61 -10.46
C TRP A 200 -6.28 3.73 -11.47
N PHE A 201 -5.27 4.55 -11.16
CA PHE A 201 -4.24 4.99 -12.10
C PHE A 201 -2.84 4.41 -11.83
N GLY A 202 -2.68 3.62 -10.76
CA GLY A 202 -1.38 3.10 -10.30
C GLY A 202 -0.68 4.07 -9.34
N GLN A 203 0.37 3.60 -8.65
CA GLN A 203 1.01 4.32 -7.56
C GLN A 203 1.61 5.67 -7.98
N ASN A 204 2.43 5.71 -9.04
CA ASN A 204 3.13 6.94 -9.42
C ASN A 204 2.15 8.06 -9.80
N ILE A 205 1.17 7.74 -10.65
CA ILE A 205 0.14 8.71 -11.07
C ILE A 205 -0.77 9.06 -9.89
N GLY A 206 -1.17 8.06 -9.09
CA GLY A 206 -1.99 8.27 -7.90
C GLY A 206 -1.34 9.19 -6.87
N LEU A 207 -0.04 9.03 -6.63
CA LEU A 207 0.75 9.89 -5.76
C LEU A 207 0.81 11.32 -6.30
N ILE A 208 1.10 11.50 -7.59
CA ILE A 208 1.14 12.82 -8.23
C ILE A 208 -0.21 13.53 -8.10
N ILE A 209 -1.32 12.84 -8.38
CA ILE A 209 -2.67 13.40 -8.25
C ILE A 209 -2.91 13.85 -6.80
N THR A 210 -2.60 12.99 -5.84
CA THR A 210 -2.87 13.27 -4.42
C THR A 210 -2.01 14.41 -3.88
N LEU A 211 -0.73 14.46 -4.25
CA LEU A 211 0.15 15.58 -3.93
C LEU A 211 -0.31 16.88 -4.62
N THR A 212 -0.81 16.80 -5.84
CA THR A 212 -1.38 17.97 -6.54
C THR A 212 -2.61 18.50 -5.79
N VAL A 213 -3.54 17.63 -5.40
CA VAL A 213 -4.70 18.00 -4.57
C VAL A 213 -4.24 18.64 -3.26
N TRP A 214 -3.22 18.07 -2.61
CA TRP A 214 -2.67 18.62 -1.36
C TRP A 214 -2.01 19.99 -1.55
N LEU A 215 -1.22 20.18 -2.61
CA LEU A 215 -0.60 21.45 -2.95
C LEU A 215 -1.64 22.53 -3.27
N LEU A 216 -2.70 22.19 -4.00
CA LEU A 216 -3.81 23.11 -4.27
C LEU A 216 -4.49 23.58 -2.97
N GLN A 217 -4.59 22.71 -1.96
CA GLN A 217 -5.11 23.09 -0.64
C GLN A 217 -4.18 24.07 0.09
N LEU A 218 -2.85 24.02 -0.11
CA LEU A 218 -1.93 25.01 0.46
C LEU A 218 -2.03 26.38 -0.20
N LEU A 219 -2.23 26.40 -1.52
CA LEU A 219 -2.29 27.62 -2.33
C LEU A 219 -3.64 28.34 -2.24
N GLY A 220 -4.71 27.65 -1.84
CA GLY A 220 -6.08 28.17 -1.77
C GLY A 220 -6.35 29.25 -0.70
N LYS A 221 -5.33 29.78 -0.02
CA LYS A 221 -5.42 30.67 1.16
C LYS A 221 -6.07 32.06 0.93
N GLY A 222 -6.65 32.36 -0.23
CA GLY A 222 -6.95 33.75 -0.60
C GLY A 222 -8.16 34.04 -1.48
N LYS A 223 -9.39 33.72 -1.03
CA LYS A 223 -10.66 34.32 -1.52
C LYS A 223 -11.48 33.61 -2.63
N GLY A 224 -11.44 32.28 -2.76
CA GLY A 224 -12.37 31.62 -3.69
C GLY A 224 -12.28 30.11 -3.85
N GLY A 225 -11.47 29.42 -3.04
CA GLY A 225 -11.43 27.97 -3.07
C GLY A 225 -12.73 27.38 -2.55
N ILE A 226 -13.54 26.78 -3.43
CA ILE A 226 -14.85 26.18 -3.11
C ILE A 226 -14.73 25.05 -2.07
N PHE A 227 -13.52 24.51 -1.84
CA PHE A 227 -13.24 23.49 -0.82
C PHE A 227 -11.86 23.72 -0.18
N TYR A 228 -11.75 24.62 0.80
CA TYR A 228 -10.53 24.77 1.60
C TYR A 228 -10.65 23.93 2.88
N LEU A 229 -9.86 22.86 2.99
CA LEU A 229 -9.95 21.87 4.07
C LEU A 229 -9.10 22.23 5.28
N PHE A 230 -8.07 23.06 5.12
CA PHE A 230 -7.18 23.50 6.21
C PHE A 230 -7.74 24.71 6.97
N GLN A 231 -9.02 24.64 7.32
CA GLN A 231 -9.78 25.68 8.02
C GLN A 231 -10.03 25.33 9.49
N VAL A 232 -10.20 26.37 10.32
CA VAL A 232 -10.45 26.26 11.75
C VAL A 232 -11.93 25.94 12.01
N PRO A 233 -12.27 25.11 13.01
CA PRO A 233 -13.65 24.81 13.40
C PRO A 233 -14.38 25.97 14.09
N THR A 234 -14.50 27.13 13.44
CA THR A 234 -15.12 28.34 14.04
C THR A 234 -16.51 28.67 13.51
N SER A 235 -16.98 28.01 12.43
CA SER A 235 -18.25 28.36 11.76
C SER A 235 -19.14 27.15 11.46
N HIS A 236 -20.44 27.38 11.27
CA HIS A 236 -21.34 26.32 10.78
C HIS A 236 -20.92 25.81 9.39
N THR A 237 -20.37 26.68 8.56
CA THR A 237 -19.82 26.36 7.23
C THR A 237 -18.72 25.29 7.31
N PHE A 238 -17.92 25.30 8.38
CA PHE A 238 -16.91 24.29 8.61
C PHE A 238 -17.51 22.88 8.76
N VAL A 239 -18.60 22.75 9.52
CA VAL A 239 -19.26 21.45 9.78
C VAL A 239 -19.87 20.91 8.49
N TYR A 240 -20.56 21.77 7.72
CA TYR A 240 -21.14 21.39 6.43
C TYR A 240 -20.07 20.94 5.42
N MET A 241 -18.96 21.67 5.29
CA MET A 241 -17.88 21.28 4.39
C MET A 241 -17.24 19.95 4.80
N HIS A 242 -16.92 19.76 6.06
CA HIS A 242 -16.33 18.50 6.54
C HIS A 242 -17.30 17.32 6.41
N GLY A 243 -18.60 17.54 6.62
CA GLY A 243 -19.64 16.54 6.37
C GLY A 243 -19.74 16.15 4.89
N MET A 244 -19.74 17.13 3.98
CA MET A 244 -19.74 16.87 2.54
C MET A 244 -18.48 16.11 2.09
N VAL A 245 -17.32 16.50 2.62
CA VAL A 245 -16.03 15.85 2.33
C VAL A 245 -16.02 14.41 2.81
N PHE A 246 -16.59 14.14 3.98
CA PHE A 246 -16.73 12.78 4.49
C PHE A 246 -17.66 11.93 3.61
N ILE A 247 -18.84 12.45 3.24
CA ILE A 247 -19.77 11.76 2.34
C ILE A 247 -19.12 11.49 0.97
N LEU A 248 -18.45 12.50 0.40
CA LEU A 248 -17.73 12.37 -0.86
C LEU A 248 -16.62 11.32 -0.75
N SER A 249 -15.91 11.26 0.38
CA SER A 249 -14.89 10.24 0.63
C SER A 249 -15.50 8.83 0.66
N LEU A 250 -16.66 8.65 1.27
CA LEU A 250 -17.36 7.36 1.26
C LEU A 250 -17.83 6.96 -0.15
N LEU A 251 -18.33 7.92 -0.93
CA LEU A 251 -18.72 7.71 -2.34
C LEU A 251 -17.50 7.38 -3.21
N LEU A 252 -16.38 8.06 -3.00
CA LEU A 252 -15.12 7.76 -3.69
C LEU A 252 -14.62 6.37 -3.31
N ALA A 253 -14.66 6.01 -2.02
CA ALA A 253 -14.28 4.68 -1.54
C ALA A 253 -15.15 3.58 -2.18
N SER A 254 -16.45 3.82 -2.33
CA SER A 254 -17.36 2.85 -2.96
C SER A 254 -17.11 2.68 -4.46
N SER A 255 -16.51 3.67 -5.14
CA SER A 255 -16.09 3.55 -6.54
C SER A 255 -15.08 2.42 -6.78
N ALA A 256 -14.31 2.03 -5.76
CA ALA A 256 -13.41 0.87 -5.84
C ALA A 256 -14.20 -0.43 -6.14
N LEU A 257 -15.39 -0.57 -5.58
CA LEU A 257 -16.28 -1.71 -5.82
C LEU A 257 -16.81 -1.71 -7.26
N LEU A 258 -17.11 -0.52 -7.82
CA LEU A 258 -17.52 -0.37 -9.21
C LEU A 258 -16.43 -0.82 -10.19
N LYS A 259 -15.17 -0.45 -9.97
CA LYS A 259 -14.04 -0.88 -10.81
C LYS A 259 -13.91 -2.40 -10.84
N VAL A 260 -14.06 -3.05 -9.67
CA VAL A 260 -14.01 -4.52 -9.55
C VAL A 260 -15.14 -5.16 -10.35
N ARG A 261 -16.37 -4.62 -10.25
CA ARG A 261 -17.52 -5.12 -11.01
C ARG A 261 -17.31 -4.98 -12.52
N MET A 262 -16.82 -3.83 -12.99
CA MET A 262 -16.54 -3.63 -14.42
C MET A 262 -15.50 -4.59 -14.98
N ARG A 263 -14.43 -4.88 -14.21
CA ARG A 263 -13.42 -5.87 -14.62
C ARG A 263 -13.96 -7.29 -14.73
N ARG A 264 -14.95 -7.68 -13.91
CA ARG A 264 -15.61 -9.01 -14.02
C ARG A 264 -16.57 -9.13 -15.19
N VAL A 265 -17.11 -8.01 -15.68
CA VAL A 265 -18.02 -8.01 -16.85
C VAL A 265 -17.23 -7.99 -18.17
N ALA A 266 -16.01 -7.45 -18.15
CA ALA A 266 -15.14 -7.37 -19.32
C ALA A 266 -14.21 -8.58 -19.52
N ALA A 267 -14.15 -9.50 -18.56
CA ALA A 267 -13.39 -10.75 -18.60
C ALA A 267 -14.34 -11.92 -18.87
#